data_AF-A0A958T7D7-F1
#
_entry.id   AF-A0A958T7D7-F1
#
_cell.length_a   1.000
_cell.length_b   1.000
_cell.length_c   1.000
_cell.angle_alpha   90.00
_cell.angle_beta   90.00
_cell.angle_gamma   90.00
#
_symmetry.space_group_name_H-M   'P 1'
#
loop_
_entity.id
_entity.type
_entity.pdbx_description
1 polymer ?
#
loop_
_entity_poly.entity_id
_entity_poly.type
_entity_poly.pdbx_seq_one_letter_code
_entity_poly.pdbx_strand_id
1 'polypeptide(L)'
;MPLYVNAGSTLTKGVSYELFTEEPTDSLKNKALLIFDVPRYFKLEVGASKKLGLLKVRQYPGYLIQLNDFTDLNDYLSKTFSKSSNQKFKRYQQRLEQCFTIDYKVYHGAISKEAYEHVFNSFYRLLTKRFDDKQTVNNNLFDHEWNFYHDVVYQMILEKKASLYVIYSDQKPISVRLNYYSDEIIFDAITVFDIDYSKFHLGKISIMKVLE
;
A
#
# COMPACT_ATOMS: atom_id res chain seq x y z
N MET A 1 -0.14 28.25 15.95
CA MET A 1 -0.05 28.77 14.57
C MET A 1 -1.18 28.15 13.78
N PRO A 2 -2.11 28.93 13.21
CA PRO A 2 -3.23 28.38 12.46
C PRO A 2 -2.74 27.66 11.20
N LEU A 3 -3.19 26.42 11.00
CA LEU A 3 -2.94 25.62 9.81
C LEU A 3 -3.98 26.00 8.75
N TYR A 4 -3.55 26.44 7.58
CA TYR A 4 -4.46 27.02 6.58
C TYR A 4 -4.72 26.10 5.39
N VAL A 5 -3.78 25.23 5.02
CA VAL A 5 -3.94 24.34 3.85
C VAL A 5 -3.24 23.00 4.11
N ASN A 6 -3.97 21.90 3.99
CA ASN A 6 -3.39 20.56 3.85
C ASN A 6 -3.22 20.28 2.36
N ALA A 7 -1.99 20.36 1.86
CA ALA A 7 -1.71 20.21 0.42
C ALA A 7 -1.77 18.74 -0.04
N GLY A 8 -1.70 17.78 0.88
CA GLY A 8 -1.72 16.35 0.57
C GLY A 8 -2.96 15.57 1.09
N SER A 9 -3.76 16.17 1.98
CA SER A 9 -4.86 15.50 2.69
C SER A 9 -4.43 14.16 3.32
N THR A 10 -5.36 13.21 3.49
CA THR A 10 -5.11 11.79 3.79
C THR A 10 -4.64 10.99 2.57
N LEU A 11 -4.44 11.68 1.44
CA LEU A 11 -4.21 11.10 0.11
C LEU A 11 -2.73 11.04 -0.27
N THR A 12 -1.83 11.27 0.69
CA THR A 12 -0.38 11.29 0.48
C THR A 12 0.27 9.93 0.36
N LYS A 13 -0.47 8.84 0.60
CA LYS A 13 0.07 7.48 0.57
C LYS A 13 0.58 7.16 -0.83
N GLY A 14 1.89 7.10 -0.98
CA GLY A 14 2.55 6.66 -2.21
C GLY A 14 2.63 7.71 -3.32
N VAL A 15 2.47 9.00 -3.00
CA VAL A 15 2.59 10.11 -3.96
C VAL A 15 3.85 10.93 -3.65
N SER A 16 4.64 11.25 -4.67
CA SER A 16 5.76 12.19 -4.58
C SER A 16 5.25 13.63 -4.75
N TYR A 17 5.86 14.56 -4.02
CA TYR A 17 5.51 15.98 -4.06
C TYR A 17 6.69 16.79 -4.56
N GLU A 18 6.43 17.68 -5.51
CA GLU A 18 7.36 18.73 -5.91
C GLU A 18 6.78 20.09 -5.54
N LEU A 19 7.64 21.01 -5.08
CA LEU A 19 7.23 22.38 -4.82
C LEU A 19 7.28 23.15 -6.14
N PHE A 20 6.15 23.67 -6.60
CA PHE A 20 6.13 24.61 -7.71
C PHE A 20 6.95 25.85 -7.35
N THR A 21 7.97 26.15 -8.14
CA THR A 21 8.87 27.30 -7.96
C THR A 21 8.34 28.59 -8.60
N GLU A 22 7.32 28.49 -9.45
CA GLU A 22 6.87 29.58 -10.33
C GLU A 22 5.54 30.25 -9.95
N GLU A 23 4.77 29.70 -9.00
CA GLU A 23 3.54 30.40 -8.56
C GLU A 23 3.89 31.69 -7.79
N PRO A 24 3.06 32.76 -7.92
CA PRO A 24 3.25 33.97 -7.16
C PRO A 24 3.06 33.66 -5.67
N THR A 25 4.19 33.53 -4.98
CA THR A 25 4.37 33.34 -3.53
C THR A 25 3.52 34.25 -2.64
N ASP A 26 2.92 35.31 -3.20
CA ASP A 26 1.93 36.16 -2.55
C ASP A 26 0.64 35.41 -2.18
N SER A 27 0.25 34.37 -2.94
CA SER A 27 -0.93 33.53 -2.63
C SER A 27 -0.76 32.70 -1.35
N LEU A 28 0.49 32.49 -0.91
CA LEU A 28 0.89 31.72 0.27
C LEU A 28 1.30 32.61 1.46
N LYS A 29 1.25 33.94 1.31
CA LYS A 29 1.62 34.88 2.38
C LYS A 29 0.77 34.63 3.63
N ASN A 30 1.43 34.52 4.78
CA ASN A 30 0.83 34.23 6.09
C ASN A 30 0.09 32.88 6.18
N LYS A 31 0.31 31.95 5.26
CA LYS A 31 -0.25 30.60 5.30
C LYS A 31 0.78 29.58 5.76
N ALA A 32 0.31 28.53 6.44
CA ALA A 32 1.09 27.35 6.76
C ALA A 32 0.54 26.17 5.95
N LEU A 33 1.43 25.50 5.21
CA LEU A 33 1.15 24.29 4.46
C LEU A 33 1.60 23.08 5.28
N LEU A 34 0.80 22.02 5.28
CA LEU A 34 1.15 20.75 5.91
C LEU A 34 1.11 19.62 4.89
N ILE A 35 2.14 18.79 4.92
CA ILE A 35 2.30 17.59 4.09
C ILE A 35 2.62 16.44 5.06
N PHE A 36 1.88 15.35 4.95
CA PHE A 36 2.04 14.15 5.78
C PHE A 36 2.86 13.08 5.07
N ASP A 37 3.40 12.15 5.86
CA ASP A 37 3.97 10.87 5.39
C ASP A 37 5.06 10.99 4.32
N VAL A 38 5.88 12.05 4.35
CA VAL A 38 6.98 12.26 3.39
C VAL A 38 8.17 11.33 3.71
N PRO A 39 8.47 10.33 2.87
CA PRO A 39 9.53 9.36 3.17
C PRO A 39 10.92 9.98 2.99
N ARG A 40 11.83 9.68 3.93
CA ARG A 40 13.19 10.26 3.95
C ARG A 40 14.04 9.86 2.73
N TYR A 41 13.76 8.70 2.13
CA TYR A 41 14.56 8.16 1.03
C TYR A 41 14.33 8.87 -0.31
N PHE A 42 13.27 9.69 -0.45
CA PHE A 42 13.04 10.48 -1.68
C PHE A 42 14.06 11.58 -1.93
N LYS A 43 15.02 11.81 -1.01
CA LYS A 43 16.10 12.81 -1.13
C LYS A 43 15.61 14.14 -1.75
N LEU A 44 14.44 14.60 -1.33
CA LEU A 44 13.79 15.78 -1.92
C LEU A 44 14.71 16.99 -1.79
N GLU A 45 15.16 17.51 -2.93
CA GLU A 45 15.83 18.81 -2.99
C GLU A 45 14.77 19.89 -2.84
N VAL A 46 14.53 20.30 -1.60
CA VAL A 46 13.68 21.46 -1.35
C VAL A 46 14.49 22.68 -1.78
N GLY A 47 14.22 23.16 -2.99
CA GLY A 47 14.81 24.39 -3.51
C GLY A 47 14.65 25.52 -2.48
N ALA A 48 15.74 26.26 -2.27
CA ALA A 48 15.77 27.36 -1.30
C ALA A 48 14.92 28.53 -1.81
N SER A 49 13.59 28.44 -1.66
CA SER A 49 12.74 29.62 -1.80
C SER A 49 13.07 30.58 -0.67
N LYS A 50 13.56 31.78 -0.99
CA LYS A 50 13.84 32.83 0.01
C LYS A 50 12.60 33.30 0.77
N LYS A 51 11.41 32.90 0.32
CA LYS A 51 10.11 33.36 0.85
C LYS A 51 9.35 32.31 1.66
N LEU A 52 9.78 31.04 1.64
CA LEU A 52 9.11 29.94 2.35
C LEU A 52 10.06 29.31 3.37
N GLY A 53 9.59 29.18 4.62
CA GLY A 53 10.27 28.41 5.66
C GLY A 53 9.82 26.95 5.63
N LEU A 54 10.73 26.01 5.94
CA LEU A 54 10.42 24.59 6.04
C LEU A 54 10.67 24.10 7.47
N LEU A 55 9.64 23.50 8.08
CA LEU A 55 9.74 22.79 9.34
C LEU A 55 9.51 21.29 9.09
N LYS A 56 10.39 20.44 9.63
CA LYS A 56 10.29 18.99 9.52
C LYS A 56 10.07 18.38 10.89
N VAL A 57 9.05 17.54 11.02
CA VAL A 57 8.77 16.76 12.24
C VAL A 57 8.89 15.28 11.89
N ARG A 58 9.66 14.53 12.69
CA ARG A 58 9.73 13.07 12.54
C ARG A 58 8.45 12.45 13.10
N GLN A 59 7.80 11.57 12.33
CA GLN A 59 6.56 10.93 12.74
C GLN A 59 6.82 9.54 13.33
N TYR A 60 7.02 8.53 12.48
CA TYR A 60 7.20 7.13 12.88
C TYR A 60 8.24 6.42 11.99
N PRO A 61 8.84 5.31 12.44
CA PRO A 61 9.73 4.52 11.59
C PRO A 61 8.94 3.87 10.44
N GLY A 62 9.49 3.93 9.24
CA GLY A 62 9.02 3.18 8.08
C GLY A 62 9.93 1.99 7.77
N TYR A 63 9.40 1.02 7.01
CA TYR A 63 10.15 -0.13 6.51
C TYR A 63 10.22 -0.06 4.99
N LEU A 64 11.34 -0.54 4.43
CA LEU A 64 11.65 -0.54 3.00
C LEU A 64 12.32 -1.88 2.67
N ILE A 65 11.99 -2.45 1.52
CA ILE A 65 12.73 -3.54 0.90
C ILE A 65 13.42 -2.97 -0.33
N GLN A 66 14.76 -2.94 -0.32
CA GLN A 66 15.55 -2.52 -1.48
C GLN A 66 15.81 -3.73 -2.37
N LEU A 67 15.34 -3.71 -3.62
CA LEU A 67 15.40 -4.87 -4.51
C LEU A 67 16.49 -4.80 -5.59
N ASN A 68 17.13 -3.64 -5.79
CA ASN A 68 18.06 -3.39 -6.91
C ASN A 68 19.29 -4.32 -6.95
N ASP A 69 19.64 -4.93 -5.82
CA ASP A 69 20.81 -5.83 -5.69
C ASP A 69 20.45 -7.32 -5.89
N PHE A 70 19.21 -7.61 -6.28
CA PHE A 70 18.69 -8.97 -6.43
C PHE A 70 18.12 -9.19 -7.83
N THR A 71 18.35 -10.39 -8.36
CA THR A 71 17.88 -10.75 -9.72
C THR A 71 16.44 -11.25 -9.74
N ASP A 72 16.03 -11.91 -8.66
CA ASP A 72 14.71 -12.53 -8.52
C ASP A 72 14.40 -12.79 -7.04
N LEU A 73 13.19 -13.29 -6.76
CA LEU A 73 12.77 -13.61 -5.40
C LEU A 73 13.67 -14.65 -4.70
N ASN A 74 14.15 -15.67 -5.41
CA ASN A 74 14.99 -16.71 -4.79
C ASN A 74 16.35 -16.13 -4.39
N ASP A 75 16.93 -15.28 -5.23
CA ASP A 75 18.16 -14.56 -4.93
C ASP A 75 17.99 -13.67 -3.69
N TYR A 76 16.93 -12.84 -3.66
CA TYR A 76 16.56 -12.03 -2.49
C TYR A 76 16.43 -12.87 -1.21
N LEU A 77 15.66 -13.95 -1.27
CA LEU A 77 15.41 -14.81 -0.12
C LEU A 77 16.68 -15.49 0.38
N SER A 78 17.52 -16.00 -0.53
CA SER A 78 18.73 -16.74 -0.18
C SER A 78 19.81 -15.85 0.45
N LYS A 79 19.93 -14.60 0.00
CA LYS A 79 20.91 -13.61 0.50
C LYS A 79 20.45 -12.91 1.78
N THR A 80 19.14 -12.74 1.96
CA THR A 80 18.57 -11.95 3.09
C THR A 80 18.17 -12.83 4.28
N PHE A 81 17.67 -14.04 4.05
CA PHE A 81 17.13 -14.90 5.10
C PHE A 81 17.91 -16.20 5.26
N SER A 82 17.86 -16.77 6.46
CA SER A 82 18.44 -18.08 6.72
C SER A 82 17.73 -19.19 5.94
N LYS A 83 18.45 -20.28 5.66
CA LYS A 83 17.90 -21.49 5.02
C LYS A 83 16.62 -21.99 5.72
N SER A 84 16.58 -21.92 7.06
CA SER A 84 15.43 -22.37 7.85
C SER A 84 14.21 -21.46 7.69
N SER A 85 14.40 -20.14 7.58
CA SER A 85 13.33 -19.18 7.28
C SER A 85 12.77 -19.38 5.87
N ASN A 86 13.65 -19.54 4.87
CA ASN A 86 13.24 -19.82 3.49
C ASN A 86 12.42 -21.10 3.38
N GLN A 87 12.83 -22.16 4.11
CA GLN A 87 12.05 -23.40 4.17
C GLN A 87 10.69 -23.21 4.87
N LYS A 88 10.57 -22.29 5.83
CA LYS A 88 9.27 -21.96 6.45
C LYS A 88 8.35 -21.27 5.46
N PHE A 89 8.83 -20.29 4.69
CA PHE A 89 8.01 -19.59 3.70
C PHE A 89 7.44 -20.56 2.66
N LYS A 90 8.28 -21.44 2.10
CA LYS A 90 7.85 -22.49 1.16
C LYS A 90 6.79 -23.40 1.78
N ARG A 91 6.98 -23.85 3.03
CA ARG A 91 6.01 -24.70 3.73
C ARG A 91 4.68 -24.02 4.00
N TYR A 92 4.66 -22.71 4.28
CA TYR A 92 3.40 -21.99 4.49
C TYR A 92 2.55 -21.98 3.22
N GLN A 93 3.18 -21.65 2.09
CA GLN A 93 2.51 -21.67 0.79
C GLN A 93 2.01 -23.08 0.43
N GLN A 94 2.88 -24.09 0.48
CA GLN A 94 2.53 -25.48 0.16
C GLN A 94 1.36 -25.99 1.00
N ARG A 95 1.35 -25.69 2.30
CA ARG A 95 0.26 -26.12 3.19
C ARG A 95 -1.07 -25.47 2.83
N LEU A 96 -1.07 -24.22 2.38
CA LEU A 96 -2.29 -23.55 1.92
C LEU A 96 -2.82 -24.22 0.65
N GLU A 97 -1.95 -24.40 -0.34
CA GLU A 97 -2.29 -24.98 -1.66
C GLU A 97 -2.68 -26.47 -1.59
N GLN A 98 -2.21 -27.20 -0.57
CA GLN A 98 -2.63 -28.59 -0.32
C GLN A 98 -4.03 -28.69 0.32
N CYS A 99 -4.48 -27.65 1.02
CA CYS A 99 -5.75 -27.65 1.73
C CYS A 99 -6.90 -27.02 0.94
N PHE A 100 -6.58 -26.15 -0.03
CA PHE A 100 -7.57 -25.35 -0.76
C PHE A 100 -7.16 -25.17 -2.22
N THR A 101 -8.13 -24.90 -3.08
CA THR A 101 -7.86 -24.43 -4.45
C THR A 101 -7.48 -22.97 -4.40
N ILE A 102 -6.20 -22.67 -4.56
CA ILE A 102 -5.67 -21.30 -4.44
C ILE A 102 -5.33 -20.71 -5.80
N ASP A 103 -5.85 -19.50 -6.06
CA ASP A 103 -5.43 -18.68 -7.19
C ASP A 103 -4.81 -17.37 -6.71
N TYR A 104 -3.66 -17.03 -7.29
CA TYR A 104 -2.99 -15.76 -7.08
C TYR A 104 -3.26 -14.85 -8.28
N LYS A 105 -3.75 -13.63 -8.04
CA LYS A 105 -4.05 -12.69 -9.12
C LYS A 105 -3.58 -11.29 -8.78
N VAL A 106 -2.95 -10.65 -9.76
CA VAL A 106 -2.59 -9.24 -9.72
C VAL A 106 -3.44 -8.51 -10.73
N TYR A 107 -4.24 -7.56 -10.26
CA TYR A 107 -4.95 -6.64 -11.13
C TYR A 107 -4.14 -5.36 -11.26
N HIS A 108 -3.47 -5.21 -12.41
CA HIS A 108 -2.62 -4.07 -12.74
C HIS A 108 -2.74 -3.81 -14.25
N GLY A 109 -3.25 -2.65 -14.64
CA GLY A 109 -3.54 -2.29 -16.03
C GLY A 109 -4.81 -2.91 -16.63
N ALA A 110 -5.38 -3.94 -16.00
CA ALA A 110 -6.61 -4.58 -16.48
C ALA A 110 -7.41 -5.22 -15.34
N ILE A 111 -8.69 -4.85 -15.25
CA ILE A 111 -9.69 -5.48 -14.38
C ILE A 111 -11.08 -5.15 -14.94
N SER A 112 -12.01 -6.11 -14.95
CA SER A 112 -13.40 -5.79 -15.30
C SER A 112 -14.09 -5.08 -14.14
N LYS A 113 -15.12 -4.28 -14.41
CA LYS A 113 -15.83 -3.58 -13.34
C LYS A 113 -16.47 -4.57 -12.36
N GLU A 114 -17.00 -5.69 -12.84
CA GLU A 114 -17.59 -6.75 -12.01
C GLU A 114 -16.54 -7.40 -11.11
N ALA A 115 -15.36 -7.73 -11.65
CA ALA A 115 -14.26 -8.28 -10.87
C ALA A 115 -13.76 -7.29 -9.82
N TYR A 116 -13.69 -6.00 -10.18
CA TYR A 116 -13.35 -4.93 -9.25
C TYR A 116 -14.34 -4.87 -8.09
N GLU A 117 -15.64 -4.78 -8.37
CA GLU A 117 -16.68 -4.73 -7.34
C GLU A 117 -16.64 -5.96 -6.43
N HIS A 118 -16.47 -7.16 -6.98
CA HIS A 118 -16.35 -8.40 -6.20
C HIS A 118 -15.17 -8.38 -5.23
N VAL A 119 -14.00 -7.97 -5.73
CA VAL A 119 -12.78 -7.89 -4.92
C VAL A 119 -12.90 -6.79 -3.87
N PHE A 120 -13.37 -5.60 -4.23
CA PHE A 120 -13.45 -4.45 -3.34
C PHE A 120 -14.48 -4.66 -2.22
N ASN A 121 -15.64 -5.26 -2.53
CA ASN A 121 -16.62 -5.66 -1.51
C ASN A 121 -16.06 -6.73 -0.57
N SER A 122 -15.30 -7.70 -1.10
CA SER A 122 -14.62 -8.68 -0.26
C SER A 122 -13.53 -8.04 0.60
N PHE A 123 -12.82 -7.05 0.06
CA PHE A 123 -11.79 -6.30 0.77
C PHE A 123 -12.38 -5.57 1.98
N TYR A 124 -13.48 -4.84 1.79
CA TYR A 124 -14.22 -4.18 2.88
C TYR A 124 -14.57 -5.17 3.98
N ARG A 125 -15.25 -6.28 3.62
CA ARG A 125 -15.69 -7.31 4.57
C ARG A 125 -14.53 -7.92 5.36
N LEU A 126 -13.42 -8.23 4.70
CA LEU A 126 -12.24 -8.79 5.36
C LEU A 126 -11.62 -7.79 6.34
N LEU A 127 -11.56 -6.51 5.95
CA LEU A 127 -11.02 -5.44 6.77
C LEU A 127 -11.89 -5.18 7.99
N THR A 128 -13.21 -5.06 7.82
CA THR A 128 -14.17 -4.98 8.93
C THR A 128 -14.01 -6.16 9.89
N LYS A 129 -14.07 -7.40 9.37
CA LYS A 129 -13.89 -8.61 10.19
C LYS A 129 -12.60 -8.60 11.01
N ARG A 130 -11.49 -8.14 10.42
CA ARG A 130 -10.19 -8.07 11.10
C ARG A 130 -10.17 -7.07 12.26
N PHE A 131 -10.81 -5.91 12.07
CA PHE A 131 -10.79 -4.83 13.05
C PHE A 131 -11.83 -5.02 14.15
N ASP A 132 -12.96 -5.66 13.81
CA ASP A 132 -13.91 -6.18 14.80
C ASP A 132 -13.24 -7.22 15.71
N ASP A 133 -12.52 -8.20 15.14
CA ASP A 133 -11.73 -9.19 15.92
C ASP A 133 -10.71 -8.52 16.86
N LYS A 134 -10.09 -7.42 16.41
CA LYS A 134 -9.15 -6.63 17.24
C LYS A 134 -9.82 -5.73 18.27
N GLN A 135 -11.15 -5.55 18.22
CA GLN A 135 -11.88 -4.57 19.03
C GLN A 135 -11.29 -3.15 18.89
N THR A 136 -10.95 -2.76 17.65
CA THR A 136 -10.38 -1.44 17.36
C THR A 136 -10.85 -0.92 16.01
N VAL A 137 -10.71 0.39 15.80
CA VAL A 137 -11.20 1.06 14.59
C VAL A 137 -10.08 1.16 13.55
N ASN A 138 -10.45 1.07 12.27
CA ASN A 138 -9.57 1.40 11.16
C ASN A 138 -10.13 2.64 10.46
N ASN A 139 -9.34 3.70 10.34
CA ASN A 139 -9.77 4.91 9.65
C ASN A 139 -10.14 4.66 8.19
N ASN A 140 -9.45 3.71 7.53
CA ASN A 140 -9.75 3.35 6.15
C ASN A 140 -11.17 2.79 5.96
N LEU A 141 -11.85 2.35 7.04
CA LEU A 141 -13.24 1.87 7.01
C LEU A 141 -14.27 2.99 7.23
N PHE A 142 -13.86 4.24 7.47
CA PHE A 142 -14.81 5.34 7.51
C PHE A 142 -15.42 5.55 6.13
N ASP A 143 -16.74 5.73 6.06
CA ASP A 143 -17.48 5.79 4.78
C ASP A 143 -16.85 6.74 3.76
N HIS A 144 -16.42 7.92 4.19
CA HIS A 144 -15.77 8.91 3.31
C HIS A 144 -14.40 8.46 2.79
N GLU A 145 -13.60 7.75 3.60
CA GLU A 145 -12.30 7.21 3.15
C GLU A 145 -12.53 6.01 2.23
N TRP A 146 -13.41 5.08 2.59
CA TRP A 146 -13.66 3.88 1.81
C TRP A 146 -14.28 4.17 0.45
N ASN A 147 -15.28 5.06 0.41
CA ASN A 147 -15.89 5.50 -0.85
C ASN A 147 -14.87 6.21 -1.74
N PHE A 148 -13.99 7.03 -1.17
CA PHE A 148 -12.90 7.62 -1.94
C PHE A 148 -12.02 6.55 -2.60
N TYR A 149 -11.57 5.53 -1.85
CA TYR A 149 -10.76 4.45 -2.44
C TYR A 149 -11.55 3.68 -3.51
N HIS A 150 -12.84 3.43 -3.30
CA HIS A 150 -13.71 2.77 -4.28
C HIS A 150 -13.80 3.56 -5.59
N ASP A 151 -13.96 4.87 -5.51
CA ASP A 151 -14.10 5.74 -6.68
C ASP A 151 -12.81 5.84 -7.51
N VAL A 152 -11.65 5.92 -6.85
CA VAL A 152 -10.38 6.20 -7.55
C VAL A 152 -9.59 4.96 -7.94
N VAL A 153 -9.61 3.89 -7.13
CA VAL A 153 -8.69 2.75 -7.31
C VAL A 153 -8.95 2.01 -8.61
N TYR A 154 -10.21 1.90 -9.06
CA TYR A 154 -10.52 1.28 -10.35
C TYR A 154 -9.76 1.96 -11.50
N GLN A 155 -9.86 3.28 -11.59
CA GLN A 155 -9.17 4.05 -12.63
C GLN A 155 -7.66 3.99 -12.46
N MET A 156 -7.15 4.07 -11.22
CA MET A 156 -5.72 3.94 -10.95
C MET A 156 -5.16 2.57 -11.37
N ILE A 157 -5.93 1.48 -11.25
CA ILE A 157 -5.54 0.16 -11.76
C ILE A 157 -5.40 0.20 -13.27
N LEU A 158 -6.39 0.74 -13.99
CA LEU A 158 -6.35 0.85 -15.46
C LEU A 158 -5.16 1.69 -15.94
N GLU A 159 -4.82 2.74 -15.21
CA GLU A 159 -3.67 3.60 -15.47
C GLU A 159 -2.33 3.04 -14.97
N LYS A 160 -2.31 1.81 -14.42
CA LYS A 160 -1.13 1.16 -13.85
C LYS A 160 -0.50 1.90 -12.66
N LYS A 161 -1.24 2.81 -12.02
CA LYS A 161 -0.84 3.57 -10.82
C LYS A 161 -1.18 2.86 -9.52
N ALA A 162 -2.08 1.88 -9.55
CA ALA A 162 -2.42 1.03 -8.41
C ALA A 162 -2.55 -0.44 -8.84
N SER A 163 -2.47 -1.35 -7.87
CA SER A 163 -2.82 -2.75 -8.09
C SER A 163 -3.58 -3.34 -6.90
N LEU A 164 -4.37 -4.37 -7.21
CA LEU A 164 -4.91 -5.28 -6.21
C LEU A 164 -4.22 -6.63 -6.34
N TYR A 165 -3.42 -7.00 -5.34
CA TYR A 165 -2.90 -8.35 -5.19
C TYR A 165 -3.90 -9.16 -4.38
N VAL A 166 -4.46 -10.21 -5.00
CA VAL A 166 -5.54 -11.00 -4.42
C VAL A 166 -5.14 -12.47 -4.37
N ILE A 167 -5.32 -13.08 -3.20
CA ILE A 167 -5.30 -14.53 -3.04
C ILE A 167 -6.74 -15.00 -2.96
N TYR A 168 -7.14 -15.91 -3.83
CA TYR A 168 -8.45 -16.55 -3.82
C TYR A 168 -8.36 -17.95 -3.23
N SER A 169 -9.43 -18.36 -2.56
CA SER A 169 -9.73 -19.76 -2.23
C SER A 169 -11.10 -20.06 -2.83
N ASP A 170 -11.16 -21.00 -3.79
CA ASP A 170 -12.39 -21.35 -4.52
C ASP A 170 -13.18 -20.11 -5.01
N GLN A 171 -12.50 -19.19 -5.72
CA GLN A 171 -13.03 -17.90 -6.23
C GLN A 171 -13.40 -16.84 -5.18
N LYS A 172 -13.26 -17.13 -3.88
CA LYS A 172 -13.46 -16.15 -2.81
C LYS A 172 -12.13 -15.46 -2.47
N PRO A 173 -12.02 -14.12 -2.52
CA PRO A 173 -10.87 -13.42 -1.99
C PRO A 173 -10.67 -13.73 -0.50
N ILE A 174 -9.49 -14.24 -0.15
CA ILE A 174 -9.05 -14.53 1.23
C ILE A 174 -7.87 -13.65 1.65
N SER A 175 -7.25 -12.93 0.72
CA SER A 175 -6.32 -11.85 1.01
C SER A 175 -6.39 -10.81 -0.09
N VAL A 176 -6.35 -9.54 0.28
CA VAL A 176 -6.30 -8.41 -0.64
C VAL A 176 -5.25 -7.44 -0.14
N ARG A 177 -4.34 -7.02 -1.03
CA ARG A 177 -3.47 -5.87 -0.83
C ARG A 177 -3.75 -4.83 -1.90
N LEU A 178 -3.96 -3.59 -1.49
CA LEU A 178 -3.93 -2.42 -2.35
C LEU A 178 -2.52 -1.85 -2.33
N ASN A 179 -1.88 -1.78 -3.49
CA ASN A 179 -0.60 -1.10 -3.65
C ASN A 179 -0.72 0.10 -4.57
N TYR A 180 0.12 1.11 -4.34
CA TYR A 180 0.36 2.21 -5.25
C TYR A 180 1.74 2.10 -5.90
N TYR A 181 1.87 2.60 -7.12
CA TYR A 181 3.11 2.62 -7.88
C TYR A 181 3.59 4.05 -8.09
N SER A 182 4.89 4.26 -7.88
CA SER A 182 5.61 5.47 -8.29
C SER A 182 6.93 5.03 -8.90
N ASP A 183 7.04 5.14 -10.22
CA ASP A 183 8.19 4.65 -10.99
C ASP A 183 8.58 3.21 -10.62
N GLU A 184 9.73 3.03 -9.95
CA GLU A 184 10.28 1.74 -9.53
C GLU A 184 9.88 1.35 -8.09
N ILE A 185 8.99 2.11 -7.45
CA ILE A 185 8.60 1.94 -6.05
C ILE A 185 7.15 1.43 -5.94
N ILE A 186 6.97 0.39 -5.12
CA ILE A 186 5.65 -0.12 -4.71
C ILE A 186 5.39 0.30 -3.26
N PHE A 187 4.25 0.95 -3.03
CA PHE A 187 3.77 1.29 -1.69
C PHE A 187 2.65 0.34 -1.28
N ASP A 188 2.88 -0.46 -0.23
CA ASP A 188 1.84 -1.29 0.39
C ASP A 188 0.90 -0.42 1.23
N ALA A 189 -0.24 -0.05 0.65
CA ALA A 189 -1.11 0.99 1.20
C ALA A 189 -2.13 0.43 2.21
N ILE A 190 -2.83 -0.65 1.85
CA ILE A 190 -3.80 -1.31 2.70
C ILE A 190 -3.70 -2.81 2.44
N THR A 191 -3.52 -3.60 3.50
CA THR A 191 -3.43 -5.05 3.41
C THR A 191 -4.37 -5.72 4.40
N VAL A 192 -5.09 -6.74 3.94
CA VAL A 192 -5.88 -7.62 4.79
C VAL A 192 -5.87 -9.07 4.32
N PHE A 193 -6.17 -9.97 5.24
CA PHE A 193 -6.44 -11.37 4.97
C PHE A 193 -7.58 -11.88 5.85
N ASP A 194 -8.21 -12.96 5.43
CA ASP A 194 -9.25 -13.65 6.19
C ASP A 194 -8.64 -14.30 7.44
N ILE A 195 -9.06 -13.84 8.61
CA ILE A 195 -8.56 -14.32 9.90
C ILE A 195 -8.81 -15.82 10.12
N ASP A 196 -9.77 -16.41 9.42
CA ASP A 196 -10.04 -17.86 9.48
C ASP A 196 -8.86 -18.67 8.90
N TYR A 197 -8.06 -18.05 8.02
CA TYR A 197 -6.87 -18.62 7.42
C TYR A 197 -5.58 -18.25 8.17
N SER A 198 -5.67 -17.65 9.36
CA SER A 198 -4.51 -17.21 10.16
C SER A 198 -3.45 -18.31 10.36
N LYS A 199 -3.87 -19.58 10.51
CA LYS A 199 -2.99 -20.76 10.66
C LYS A 199 -2.07 -21.00 9.44
N PHE A 200 -2.40 -20.45 8.28
CA PHE A 200 -1.65 -20.59 7.03
C PHE A 200 -0.68 -19.44 6.77
N HIS A 201 -0.63 -18.42 7.65
CA HIS A 201 0.29 -17.30 7.53
C HIS A 201 0.11 -16.50 6.23
N LEU A 202 -1.14 -16.26 5.82
CA LEU A 202 -1.47 -15.55 4.57
C LEU A 202 -0.73 -14.22 4.38
N GLY A 203 -0.54 -13.44 5.43
CA GLY A 203 0.22 -12.18 5.33
C GLY A 203 1.65 -12.38 4.82
N LYS A 204 2.32 -13.48 5.19
CA LYS A 204 3.66 -13.84 4.70
C LYS A 204 3.62 -14.35 3.26
N ILE A 205 2.63 -15.18 2.92
CA ILE A 205 2.48 -15.67 1.54
C ILE A 205 2.21 -14.48 0.60
N SER A 206 1.28 -13.61 1.00
CA SER A 206 0.87 -12.43 0.25
C SER A 206 2.04 -11.47 -0.02
N ILE A 207 2.92 -11.20 0.96
CA ILE A 207 4.07 -10.32 0.71
C ILE A 207 5.11 -10.97 -0.21
N MET A 208 5.32 -12.29 -0.12
CA MET A 208 6.22 -12.98 -1.06
C MET A 208 5.71 -12.87 -2.50
N LYS A 209 4.40 -13.01 -2.71
CA LYS A 209 3.79 -12.84 -4.04
C LYS A 209 3.85 -11.42 -4.60
N VAL A 210 4.00 -10.41 -3.75
CA VAL A 210 4.27 -9.03 -4.21
C VAL A 210 5.72 -8.87 -4.68
N LEU A 211 6.65 -9.66 -4.12
CA LEU A 211 8.08 -9.62 -4.43
C LEU A 211 8.49 -10.55 -5.60
N GLU A 212 7.60 -11.46 -6.04
CA GLU A 212 7.77 -12.29 -7.25
C GLU A 212 7.63 -11.45 -8.52
#